data_AF-A0A8S0U6W7-F1
#
_entry.id   AF-A0A8S0U6W7-F1
#
_cell.length_a   1.000
_cell.length_b   1.000
_cell.length_c   1.000
_cell.angle_alpha   90.00
_cell.angle_beta   90.00
_cell.angle_gamma   90.00
#
_symmetry.space_group_name_H-M   'P 1'
#
loop_
_entity.id
_entity.type
_entity.pdbx_description
1 polymer ?
#
loop_
_entity_poly.entity_id
_entity_poly.type
_entity_poly.pdbx_seq_one_letter_code
_entity_poly.pdbx_strand_id
1 'polypeptide(L)'
;MAGMTVLPLMPFFDICNGIFVNYSWKKYYPKSSADVASDRNFDVYMGIDVFGRPTETLSQSSTNVAHDVIKKDEVSAAIFARGWLYETKQPPDFQTAQNRWWGLVEKSWGVVQNYPKMLPFYSNFDQPFDEYPEDPTTQPIQVVVE
;
A
#
# COMPACT_ATOMS: atom_id res chain seq x y z
N MET A 1 15.75 15.38 -5.40
CA MET A 1 14.32 15.48 -5.78
C MET A 1 13.56 16.13 -4.64
N ALA A 2 12.80 17.20 -4.91
CA ALA A 2 11.89 17.76 -3.92
C ALA A 2 10.70 16.79 -3.79
N GLY A 3 10.45 16.28 -2.59
CA GLY A 3 9.22 15.52 -2.36
C GLY A 3 8.02 16.46 -2.33
N MET A 4 6.85 15.98 -2.71
CA MET A 4 5.62 16.79 -2.81
C MET A 4 4.66 16.48 -1.65
N THR A 5 3.98 17.51 -1.17
CA THR A 5 2.77 17.44 -0.34
C THR A 5 1.53 17.61 -1.23
N VAL A 6 0.33 17.45 -0.66
CA VAL A 6 -0.94 17.65 -1.40
C VAL A 6 -1.23 19.12 -1.71
N LEU A 7 -0.68 20.08 -0.96
CA LEU A 7 -0.92 21.52 -1.16
C LEU A 7 -0.75 22.00 -2.62
N PRO A 8 0.36 21.75 -3.32
CA PRO A 8 0.52 22.14 -4.73
C PRO A 8 -0.37 21.35 -5.70
N LEU A 9 -1.04 20.29 -5.24
CA LEU A 9 -1.86 19.38 -6.04
C LEU A 9 -3.37 19.61 -5.83
N MET A 10 -3.77 20.55 -4.97
CA MET A 10 -5.17 20.81 -4.62
C MET A 10 -6.11 20.97 -5.82
N PRO A 11 -5.76 21.72 -6.89
CA PRO A 11 -6.65 21.84 -8.05
C PRO A 11 -6.99 20.50 -8.73
N PHE A 12 -6.09 19.52 -8.67
CA PHE A 12 -6.33 18.17 -9.18
C PHE A 12 -7.06 17.29 -8.17
N PHE A 13 -6.72 17.45 -6.88
CA PHE A 13 -7.36 16.69 -5.81
C PHE A 13 -8.85 17.05 -5.65
N ASP A 14 -9.21 18.31 -5.83
CA ASP A 14 -10.58 18.81 -5.73
C ASP A 14 -11.53 18.20 -6.79
N ILE A 15 -10.98 17.73 -7.92
CA ILE A 15 -11.75 17.15 -9.03
C ILE A 15 -11.63 15.61 -9.14
N CYS A 16 -10.89 14.98 -8.23
CA CYS A 16 -10.66 13.53 -8.21
C CYS A 16 -11.21 12.92 -6.92
N ASN A 17 -11.56 11.63 -6.94
CA ASN A 17 -11.95 10.91 -5.72
C ASN A 17 -10.79 10.67 -4.76
N GLY A 18 -9.54 10.73 -5.24
CA GLY A 18 -8.36 10.70 -4.41
C GLY A 18 -7.09 10.94 -5.20
N ILE A 19 -5.97 11.06 -4.48
CA ILE A 19 -4.67 11.39 -5.08
C ILE A 19 -3.57 10.47 -4.60
N PHE A 20 -2.84 9.88 -5.55
CA PHE A 20 -1.63 9.13 -5.28
C PHE A 20 -0.43 10.09 -5.20
N VAL A 21 0.17 10.23 -4.02
CA VAL A 21 1.35 11.08 -3.79
C VAL A 21 2.62 10.24 -3.96
N ASN A 22 3.56 10.73 -4.77
CA ASN A 22 4.84 10.06 -5.02
C ASN A 22 5.59 9.68 -3.72
N TYR A 23 6.22 8.50 -3.72
CA TYR A 23 6.98 7.88 -2.64
C TYR A 23 8.29 8.60 -2.22
N SER A 24 8.53 9.81 -2.71
CA SER A 24 9.67 10.66 -2.31
C SER A 24 9.33 11.65 -1.19
N TRP A 25 8.26 11.39 -0.44
CA TRP A 25 7.80 12.23 0.67
C TRP A 25 8.68 12.10 1.92
N LYS A 26 8.61 13.10 2.82
CA LYS A 26 9.34 13.14 4.09
C LYS A 26 8.39 12.88 5.26
N LYS A 27 8.92 12.50 6.42
CA LYS A 27 8.14 12.12 7.62
C LYS A 27 7.01 13.10 8.01
N TYR A 28 7.14 14.40 7.74
CA TYR A 28 6.13 15.41 8.09
C TYR A 28 5.12 15.71 6.96
N TYR A 29 5.28 15.12 5.77
CA TYR A 29 4.40 15.34 4.63
C TYR A 29 3.04 14.66 4.77
N PRO A 30 2.91 13.43 5.33
CA PRO A 30 1.59 12.84 5.58
C PRO A 30 0.74 13.76 6.45
N LYS A 31 1.23 14.22 7.62
CA LYS A 31 0.51 15.18 8.46
C LYS A 31 0.13 16.46 7.73
N SER A 32 1.07 17.09 7.03
CA SER A 32 0.79 18.30 6.25
C SER A 32 -0.24 18.05 5.15
N SER A 33 -0.30 16.85 4.59
CA SER A 33 -1.26 16.51 3.54
C SER A 33 -2.65 16.23 4.13
N ALA A 34 -2.72 15.58 5.30
CA ALA A 34 -3.94 15.44 6.08
C ALA A 34 -4.55 16.81 6.42
N ASP A 35 -3.73 17.72 6.96
CA ASP A 35 -4.16 19.05 7.39
C ASP A 35 -4.72 19.88 6.22
N VAL A 36 -4.18 19.67 5.01
CA VAL A 36 -4.63 20.34 3.78
C VAL A 36 -5.88 19.68 3.19
N ALA A 37 -5.95 18.35 3.22
CA ALA A 37 -7.09 17.59 2.71
C ALA A 37 -8.32 17.62 3.64
N SER A 38 -8.13 17.99 4.91
CA SER A 38 -9.18 18.06 5.93
C SER A 38 -10.00 16.77 5.98
N ASP A 39 -11.29 16.84 5.68
CA ASP A 39 -12.23 15.72 5.76
C ASP A 39 -11.98 14.66 4.67
N ARG A 40 -11.10 14.97 3.71
CA ARG A 40 -10.66 14.08 2.63
C ARG A 40 -9.25 13.53 2.87
N ASN A 41 -8.77 13.56 4.11
CA ASN A 41 -7.45 13.04 4.49
C ASN A 41 -7.19 11.58 4.03
N PHE A 42 -8.21 10.71 4.06
CA PHE A 42 -8.11 9.33 3.56
C PHE A 42 -8.27 9.18 2.04
N ASP A 43 -8.59 10.26 1.32
CA ASP A 43 -8.50 10.29 -0.14
C ASP A 43 -7.06 10.61 -0.61
N VAL A 44 -6.13 10.86 0.33
CA VAL A 44 -4.71 11.06 0.06
C VAL A 44 -3.98 9.74 0.26
N TYR A 45 -3.44 9.19 -0.84
CA TYR A 45 -2.71 7.93 -0.86
C TYR A 45 -1.21 8.18 -0.93
N MET A 46 -0.54 8.11 0.21
CA MET A 46 0.91 8.29 0.29
C MET A 46 1.63 7.04 -0.25
N GLY A 47 2.39 7.22 -1.33
CA GLY A 47 3.06 6.12 -2.04
C GLY A 47 4.19 5.47 -1.25
N ILE A 48 4.29 4.14 -1.31
CA ILE A 48 5.37 3.33 -0.77
C ILE A 48 5.92 2.50 -1.94
N ASP A 49 7.17 2.72 -2.33
CA ASP A 49 7.84 1.98 -3.39
C ASP A 49 8.51 0.71 -2.83
N VAL A 50 8.03 -0.45 -3.26
CA VAL A 50 8.52 -1.78 -2.83
C VAL A 50 9.64 -2.31 -3.75
N PHE A 51 9.84 -1.73 -4.94
CA PHE A 51 10.76 -2.22 -5.98
C PHE A 51 12.08 -1.44 -6.04
N GLY A 52 12.00 -0.10 -6.15
CA GLY A 52 13.12 0.76 -6.58
C GLY A 52 14.11 1.15 -5.50
N ARG A 53 13.85 0.78 -4.24
CA ARG A 53 14.83 0.89 -3.15
C ARG A 53 15.03 -0.51 -2.62
N PRO A 54 16.25 -0.96 -2.37
CA PRO A 54 16.47 -2.06 -1.45
C PRO A 54 16.10 -1.51 -0.07
N THR A 55 14.81 -1.29 0.16
CA THR A 55 14.29 -1.73 1.41
C THR A 55 14.79 -3.15 1.52
N GLU A 56 15.58 -3.37 2.54
CA GLU A 56 15.39 -4.55 3.33
C GLU A 56 13.88 -4.63 3.70
N THR A 57 12.96 -4.83 2.74
CA THR A 57 11.49 -4.84 2.89
C THR A 57 11.04 -6.14 3.54
N LEU A 58 11.97 -7.11 3.63
CA LEU A 58 11.89 -8.25 4.53
C LEU A 58 12.57 -7.98 5.87
N SER A 59 13.42 -6.94 6.01
CA SER A 59 13.80 -6.46 7.34
C SER A 59 12.70 -5.55 7.84
N GLN A 60 12.31 -5.87 9.07
CA GLN A 60 11.15 -5.34 9.76
C GLN A 60 11.20 -3.81 9.97
N SER A 61 12.30 -3.14 9.62
CA SER A 61 12.63 -1.81 10.15
C SER A 61 12.27 -0.64 9.23
N SER A 62 12.20 -0.80 7.91
CA SER A 62 11.98 0.35 7.00
C SER A 62 10.54 0.49 6.53
N THR A 63 9.88 -0.60 6.16
CA THR A 63 8.48 -0.64 5.71
C THR A 63 7.52 -0.26 6.83
N ASN A 64 7.69 -0.83 8.03
CA ASN A 64 6.85 -0.51 9.19
C ASN A 64 6.92 0.98 9.54
N VAL A 65 8.09 1.61 9.44
CA VAL A 65 8.23 3.04 9.76
C VAL A 65 7.42 3.92 8.80
N ALA A 66 7.35 3.56 7.51
CA ALA A 66 6.54 4.32 6.56
C ALA A 66 5.03 4.11 6.83
N HIS A 67 4.61 2.87 7.02
CA HIS A 67 3.22 2.52 7.35
C HIS A 67 2.76 3.15 8.68
N ASP A 68 3.60 3.15 9.71
CA ASP A 68 3.33 3.72 11.02
C ASP A 68 3.16 5.24 10.94
N VAL A 69 4.01 5.93 10.15
CA VAL A 69 3.91 7.39 9.98
C VAL A 69 2.64 7.74 9.22
N ILE A 70 2.34 7.04 8.12
CA ILE A 70 1.14 7.29 7.33
C ILE A 70 -0.12 7.07 8.16
N LYS A 71 -0.20 5.94 8.88
CA LYS A 71 -1.35 5.64 9.75
C LYS A 71 -1.50 6.66 10.87
N LYS A 72 -0.41 6.99 11.56
CA LYS A 72 -0.41 7.96 12.65
C LYS A 72 -0.92 9.34 12.20
N ASP A 73 -0.58 9.74 10.99
CA ASP A 73 -0.93 11.03 10.44
C ASP A 73 -2.30 11.02 9.72
N GLU A 74 -3.06 9.92 9.83
CA GLU A 74 -4.44 9.78 9.37
C GLU A 74 -4.58 10.06 7.86
N VAL A 75 -3.70 9.51 7.03
CA VAL A 75 -3.86 9.47 5.57
C VAL A 75 -3.71 8.04 5.08
N SER A 76 -4.09 7.74 3.84
CA SER A 76 -4.03 6.39 3.31
C SER A 76 -2.67 6.01 2.72
N ALA A 77 -2.41 4.70 2.64
CA ALA A 77 -1.18 4.16 2.07
C ALA A 77 -1.41 3.58 0.68
N ALA A 78 -0.48 3.83 -0.24
CA ALA A 78 -0.51 3.33 -1.60
C ALA A 78 0.73 2.49 -1.88
N ILE A 79 0.57 1.19 -2.15
CA ILE A 79 1.72 0.29 -2.37
C ILE A 79 2.04 0.22 -3.86
N PHE A 80 3.23 0.68 -4.23
CA PHE A 80 3.72 0.66 -5.60
C PHE A 80 4.63 -0.55 -5.85
N ALA A 81 4.48 -1.16 -7.03
CA ALA A 81 5.30 -2.27 -7.53
C ALA A 81 5.35 -3.50 -6.61
N ARG A 82 4.20 -3.90 -6.03
CA ARG A 82 4.07 -5.10 -5.18
C ARG A 82 4.38 -6.41 -5.94
N GLY A 83 4.27 -6.42 -7.26
CA GLY A 83 4.63 -7.55 -8.14
C GLY A 83 6.06 -8.07 -7.93
N TRP A 84 6.95 -7.20 -7.44
CA TRP A 84 8.34 -7.53 -7.07
C TRP A 84 8.47 -8.81 -6.23
N LEU A 85 7.52 -9.06 -5.32
CA LEU A 85 7.58 -10.23 -4.45
C LEU A 85 7.45 -11.55 -5.23
N TYR A 86 6.64 -11.54 -6.28
CA TYR A 86 6.50 -12.66 -7.21
C TYR A 86 7.71 -12.75 -8.14
N GLU A 87 8.12 -11.63 -8.72
CA GLU A 87 9.25 -11.55 -9.67
C GLU A 87 10.57 -12.03 -9.08
N THR A 88 10.83 -11.71 -7.80
CA THR A 88 12.11 -12.02 -7.14
C THR A 88 12.17 -13.40 -6.52
N LYS A 89 11.08 -14.18 -6.54
CA LYS A 89 11.02 -15.57 -6.06
C LYS A 89 11.64 -15.72 -4.67
N GLN A 90 11.25 -14.84 -3.74
CA GLN A 90 11.76 -14.86 -2.37
C GLN A 90 11.54 -16.24 -1.72
N PRO A 91 12.53 -16.79 -1.00
CA PRO A 91 12.42 -18.09 -0.38
C PRO A 91 11.46 -18.08 0.83
N PRO A 92 10.90 -19.24 1.24
CA PRO A 92 10.98 -20.54 0.55
C PRO A 92 10.05 -20.64 -0.67
N ASP A 93 8.98 -19.86 -0.71
CA ASP A 93 7.99 -19.82 -1.78
C ASP A 93 7.23 -18.47 -1.75
N PHE A 94 6.51 -18.17 -2.83
CA PHE A 94 5.77 -16.92 -2.99
C PHE A 94 4.71 -16.70 -1.89
N GLN A 95 3.97 -17.74 -1.50
CA GLN A 95 2.90 -17.61 -0.52
C GLN A 95 3.47 -17.29 0.85
N THR A 96 4.56 -17.95 1.26
CA THR A 96 5.26 -17.65 2.50
C THR A 96 5.83 -16.22 2.50
N ALA A 97 6.41 -15.79 1.38
CA ALA A 97 6.94 -14.43 1.25
C ALA A 97 5.82 -13.37 1.29
N GLN A 98 4.70 -13.63 0.61
CA GLN A 98 3.50 -12.77 0.62
C GLN A 98 2.90 -12.65 2.01
N ASN A 99 2.72 -13.76 2.72
CA ASN A 99 2.20 -13.75 4.08
C ASN A 99 3.13 -12.99 5.04
N ARG A 100 4.45 -13.18 4.90
CA ARG A 100 5.43 -12.44 5.70
C ARG A 100 5.33 -10.94 5.47
N TRP A 101 5.22 -10.51 4.21
CA TRP A 101 5.12 -9.10 3.85
C TRP A 101 3.82 -8.48 4.37
N TRP A 102 2.67 -9.14 4.19
CA TRP A 102 1.39 -8.66 4.73
C TRP A 102 1.36 -8.63 6.26
N GLY A 103 2.00 -9.61 6.90
CA GLY A 103 2.16 -9.61 8.36
C GLY A 103 3.02 -8.43 8.88
N LEU A 104 3.80 -7.76 8.02
CA LEU A 104 4.46 -6.50 8.38
C LEU A 104 3.49 -5.32 8.31
N VAL A 105 2.70 -5.24 7.23
CA VAL A 105 1.65 -4.22 7.08
C VAL A 105 0.62 -4.31 8.21
N GLU A 106 0.23 -5.53 8.57
CA GLU A 106 -0.70 -5.82 9.67
C GLU A 106 -0.21 -5.27 11.01
N LYS A 107 1.10 -5.26 11.29
CA LYS A 107 1.63 -4.71 12.55
C LYS A 107 1.34 -3.23 12.72
N SER A 108 1.29 -2.49 11.61
CA SER A 108 0.95 -1.08 11.61
C SER A 108 -0.57 -0.87 11.52
N TRP A 109 -1.22 -1.53 10.56
CA TRP A 109 -2.60 -1.24 10.18
C TRP A 109 -3.65 -2.08 10.90
N GLY A 110 -3.25 -3.19 11.51
CA GLY A 110 -4.17 -4.22 12.00
C GLY A 110 -4.73 -5.06 10.85
N VAL A 111 -5.70 -5.90 11.16
CA VAL A 111 -6.34 -6.78 10.18
C VAL A 111 -7.69 -6.22 9.79
N VAL A 112 -7.86 -5.83 8.53
CA VAL A 112 -9.18 -5.52 7.97
C VAL A 112 -9.81 -6.83 7.51
N GLN A 113 -10.61 -7.46 8.38
CA GLN A 113 -11.36 -8.66 8.02
C GLN A 113 -12.71 -8.27 7.39
N ASN A 114 -12.88 -8.57 6.11
CA ASN A 114 -14.18 -8.52 5.46
C ASN A 114 -14.79 -9.92 5.44
N TYR A 115 -15.81 -10.12 6.28
CA TYR A 115 -16.52 -11.38 6.36
C TYR A 115 -17.68 -11.45 5.36
N PRO A 116 -18.05 -12.66 4.90
CA PRO A 116 -19.26 -12.87 4.13
C PRO A 116 -20.48 -12.33 4.86
N LYS A 117 -21.22 -11.41 4.24
CA LYS A 117 -22.38 -10.74 4.85
C LYS A 117 -23.71 -11.48 4.64
N MET A 118 -23.71 -12.55 3.84
CA MET A 118 -24.91 -13.30 3.46
C MET A 118 -24.64 -14.81 3.41
N LEU A 119 -25.66 -15.59 3.76
CA LEU A 119 -25.63 -17.05 3.78
C LEU A 119 -26.56 -17.66 2.70
N PRO A 120 -26.25 -18.87 2.18
CA PRO A 120 -25.06 -19.66 2.50
C PRO A 120 -23.81 -19.08 1.82
N PHE A 121 -22.72 -19.02 2.59
CA PHE A 121 -21.41 -18.71 2.05
C PHE A 121 -20.71 -20.02 1.65
N TYR A 122 -20.20 -20.06 0.42
CA TYR A 122 -19.42 -21.18 -0.09
C TYR A 122 -18.08 -20.67 -0.60
N SER A 123 -17.02 -21.38 -0.27
CA SER A 123 -15.68 -21.18 -0.80
C SER A 123 -14.98 -22.54 -0.86
N ASN A 124 -14.27 -22.80 -1.94
CA ASN A 124 -13.36 -23.93 -2.10
C ASN A 124 -11.89 -23.54 -1.86
N PHE A 125 -11.65 -22.27 -1.47
CA PHE A 125 -10.32 -21.70 -1.27
C PHE A 125 -9.40 -21.77 -2.49
N ASP A 126 -9.98 -21.84 -3.70
CA ASP A 126 -9.20 -21.81 -4.93
C ASP A 126 -8.42 -20.50 -5.01
N GLN A 127 -7.10 -20.63 -5.13
CA GLN A 127 -6.22 -19.56 -5.53
C GLN A 127 -6.01 -19.71 -7.04
N PRO A 128 -6.57 -18.85 -7.90
CA PRO A 128 -6.32 -18.96 -9.33
C PRO A 128 -4.82 -18.78 -9.57
N PHE A 129 -4.16 -19.90 -9.89
CA PHE A 129 -2.76 -19.95 -10.29
C PHE A 129 -2.78 -20.24 -11.78
N ASP A 130 -2.73 -19.20 -12.60
CA ASP A 130 -2.64 -19.39 -14.04
C ASP A 130 -1.22 -19.83 -14.39
N GLU A 131 -1.11 -20.96 -15.08
CA GLU A 131 0.09 -21.44 -15.79
C GLU A 131 0.54 -20.50 -16.93
N TYR A 132 0.05 -19.27 -16.99
CA TYR A 132 0.40 -18.29 -18.01
C TYR A 132 1.42 -17.28 -17.47
N PRO A 133 2.49 -16.97 -18.22
CA PRO A 133 3.41 -15.90 -17.88
C PRO A 133 2.70 -14.55 -18.10
N GLU A 134 1.87 -14.15 -17.15
CA GLU A 134 1.32 -12.79 -17.10
C GLU A 134 2.45 -11.81 -16.78
N ASP A 135 2.50 -10.75 -17.57
CA ASP A 135 3.44 -9.64 -17.43
C ASP A 135 3.35 -9.06 -16.00
N PRO A 136 4.44 -9.05 -15.21
CA PRO A 136 4.41 -8.53 -13.84
C PRO A 136 3.93 -7.07 -13.72
N THR A 137 3.88 -6.32 -14.82
CA THR A 137 3.35 -4.95 -14.86
C THR A 137 1.82 -4.87 -14.79
N THR A 138 1.09 -5.98 -14.88
CA THR A 138 -0.39 -6.01 -14.81
C THR A 138 -0.95 -6.13 -13.40
N GLN A 139 -0.10 -6.26 -12.36
CA GLN A 139 -0.61 -6.31 -10.98
C GLN A 139 -1.22 -4.95 -10.58
N PRO A 140 -2.49 -4.92 -10.12
CA PRO A 140 -3.13 -3.68 -9.74
C PRO A 140 -2.41 -3.05 -8.55
N ILE A 141 -2.37 -1.71 -8.53
CA ILE A 141 -1.97 -0.94 -7.35
C ILE A 141 -2.87 -1.37 -6.20
N GLN A 142 -2.26 -1.82 -5.12
CA GLN A 142 -3.00 -2.17 -3.91
C GLN A 142 -2.96 -0.99 -2.95
N VAL A 143 -4.15 -0.61 -2.52
CA VAL A 143 -4.38 0.53 -1.64
C VAL A 143 -4.83 -0.01 -0.30
N VAL A 144 -4.19 0.46 0.78
CA VAL A 144 -4.62 0.20 2.14
C VAL A 144 -5.25 1.48 2.66
N VAL A 145 -6.54 1.40 2.94
CA VAL A 145 -7.39 2.49 3.43
C VAL A 145 -7.94 2.05 4.78
N GLU A 146 -8.07 2.98 5.72
CA GLU A 146 -8.95 2.79 6.89
C GLU A 146 -10.42 2.94 6.48
#